data_AF-A0A920PSI9-F1
#
_entry.id   AF-A0A920PSI9-F1
#
_cell.length_a   1.000
_cell.length_b   1.000
_cell.length_c   1.000
_cell.angle_alpha   90.00
_cell.angle_beta   90.00
_cell.angle_gamma   90.00
#
_symmetry.space_group_name_H-M   'P 1'
#
loop_
_entity.id
_entity.type
_entity.pdbx_description
1 polymer ?
#
loop_
_entity_poly.entity_id
_entity_poly.type
_entity_poly.pdbx_seq_one_letter_code
_entity_poly.pdbx_strand_id
1 'polypeptide(L)'
;MPDQESNADLNVLSEDPLCAGVFLPNLDVPISPNEGHFIRSHFSAPQVNSSDWSLHITGEINNELKLSYNDLLKMPDHEVVSLMECAGNSRSTMQPPAEGIQWDNGAVSVSLWRGVSVKTVLEQAGVKPSATDVFFEGIDSGTEPHSGSKLNYAMSLPMEKLLNEDTLLAYEMNGDTLPKDHGFPIRLWYQVGTEWPQ
;
A
#
# COMPACT_ATOMS: atom_id res chain seq x y z
N MET A 1 -20.24 -8.49 30.89
CA MET A 1 -20.77 -8.80 29.55
C MET A 1 -19.55 -9.02 28.69
N PRO A 2 -19.42 -10.11 27.92
CA PRO A 2 -18.22 -10.30 27.13
C PRO A 2 -18.22 -9.30 25.97
N ASP A 3 -17.05 -8.70 25.78
CA ASP A 3 -16.73 -7.68 24.80
C ASP A 3 -17.07 -8.14 23.37
N GLN A 4 -17.88 -7.34 22.67
CA GLN A 4 -18.04 -7.45 21.23
C GLN A 4 -17.03 -6.49 20.57
N GLU A 5 -15.77 -6.91 20.47
CA GLU A 5 -14.89 -6.42 19.41
C GLU A 5 -15.42 -7.05 18.10
N SER A 6 -16.32 -6.34 17.42
CA SER A 6 -16.73 -6.76 16.09
C SER A 6 -15.55 -6.53 15.16
N ASN A 7 -14.81 -7.60 14.83
CA ASN A 7 -14.25 -7.68 13.48
C ASN A 7 -15.42 -7.37 12.54
N ALA A 8 -15.38 -6.25 11.83
CA ALA A 8 -16.34 -6.03 10.76
C ALA A 8 -16.11 -7.19 9.78
N ASP A 9 -17.05 -8.14 9.70
CA ASP A 9 -16.92 -9.31 8.83
C ASP A 9 -16.60 -8.81 7.42
N LEU A 10 -15.36 -8.99 6.94
CA LEU A 10 -15.01 -8.71 5.56
C LEU A 10 -15.49 -9.89 4.71
N ASN A 11 -15.88 -9.61 3.47
CA ASN A 11 -16.22 -10.63 2.48
C ASN A 11 -14.93 -11.32 1.98
N VAL A 12 -14.53 -12.42 2.63
CA VAL A 12 -13.32 -13.17 2.27
C VAL A 12 -13.50 -13.90 0.93
N LEU A 13 -12.72 -13.50 -0.07
CA LEU A 13 -12.70 -14.08 -1.42
C LEU A 13 -11.55 -15.06 -1.62
N SER A 14 -10.49 -14.95 -0.81
CA SER A 14 -9.33 -15.84 -0.78
C SER A 14 -8.71 -15.81 0.60
N GLU A 15 -8.33 -16.97 1.14
CA GLU A 15 -7.67 -17.09 2.45
C GLU A 15 -6.14 -17.03 2.35
N ASP A 16 -5.55 -17.57 1.28
CA ASP A 16 -4.10 -17.57 1.05
C ASP A 16 -3.76 -17.41 -0.44
N PRO A 17 -3.24 -16.23 -0.86
CA PRO A 17 -3.07 -15.03 -0.05
C PRO A 17 -4.43 -14.38 0.30
N LEU A 18 -4.50 -13.69 1.43
CA LEU A 18 -5.73 -13.05 1.90
C LEU A 18 -6.22 -11.98 0.92
N CYS A 19 -7.46 -12.13 0.45
CA CYS A 19 -8.20 -11.10 -0.27
C CYS A 19 -9.60 -11.02 0.31
N ALA A 20 -9.97 -9.87 0.86
CA ALA A 20 -11.26 -9.67 1.49
C ALA A 20 -11.82 -8.28 1.18
N GLY A 21 -13.08 -8.21 0.76
CA GLY A 21 -13.78 -6.98 0.39
C GLY A 21 -14.66 -6.44 1.51
N VAL A 22 -14.99 -5.16 1.45
CA VAL A 22 -15.95 -4.54 2.37
C VAL A 22 -17.38 -4.83 1.90
N PHE A 23 -18.28 -5.22 2.81
CA PHE A 23 -19.70 -5.27 2.48
C PHE A 23 -20.23 -3.86 2.17
N LEU A 24 -20.99 -3.70 1.08
CA LEU A 24 -21.45 -2.39 0.62
C LEU A 24 -22.15 -1.51 1.67
N PRO A 25 -23.00 -2.05 2.57
CA PRO A 25 -23.59 -1.24 3.64
C PRO A 25 -22.56 -0.63 4.59
N ASN A 26 -21.35 -1.19 4.68
CA ASN A 26 -20.28 -0.70 5.55
C ASN A 26 -19.40 0.35 4.86
N LEU A 27 -19.65 0.68 3.58
CA LEU A 27 -18.96 1.75 2.85
C LEU A 27 -19.57 3.14 3.10
N ASP A 28 -20.71 3.24 3.79
CA ASP A 28 -21.39 4.51 4.10
C ASP A 28 -20.75 5.22 5.32
N VAL A 29 -19.44 5.41 5.24
CA VAL A 29 -18.62 6.10 6.25
C VAL A 29 -17.57 6.98 5.56
N PRO A 30 -17.23 8.15 6.13
CA PRO A 30 -16.26 9.05 5.50
C PRO A 30 -14.83 8.50 5.51
N ILE A 31 -14.48 7.70 6.53
CA ILE A 31 -13.21 6.98 6.67
C ILE A 31 -13.55 5.56 7.14
N SER A 32 -13.04 4.57 6.42
CA SER A 32 -13.19 3.15 6.75
C SER A 32 -12.35 2.81 7.99
N PRO A 33 -12.91 2.17 9.03
CA PRO A 33 -12.14 1.63 10.14
C PRO A 33 -11.07 0.66 9.65
N ASN A 34 -9.94 0.55 10.35
CA ASN A 34 -8.84 -0.34 9.97
C ASN A 34 -9.29 -1.81 9.84
N GLU A 35 -10.12 -2.28 10.77
CA GLU A 35 -10.68 -3.64 10.79
C GLU A 35 -11.71 -3.87 9.67
N GLY A 36 -12.28 -2.80 9.13
CA GLY A 36 -13.28 -2.81 8.05
C GLY A 36 -12.71 -2.40 6.69
N HIS A 37 -11.39 -2.26 6.56
CA HIS A 37 -10.74 -1.88 5.32
C HIS A 37 -10.51 -3.11 4.44
N PHE A 38 -10.74 -3.00 3.13
CA PHE A 38 -10.48 -4.14 2.23
C PHE A 38 -8.99 -4.53 2.24
N ILE A 39 -8.73 -5.83 2.08
CA ILE A 39 -7.38 -6.40 2.05
C ILE A 39 -7.17 -7.05 0.68
N ARG A 40 -6.08 -6.70 -0.01
CA ARG A 40 -5.66 -7.39 -1.24
C ARG A 40 -4.18 -7.75 -1.13
N SER A 41 -3.89 -9.03 -1.10
CA SER A 41 -2.51 -9.52 -0.95
C SER A 41 -2.12 -10.44 -2.11
N HIS A 42 -0.97 -10.22 -2.74
CA HIS A 42 -0.42 -11.13 -3.76
C HIS A 42 0.30 -12.32 -3.12
N PHE A 43 0.85 -12.11 -1.93
CA PHE A 43 1.52 -13.10 -1.11
C PHE A 43 1.09 -12.95 0.35
N SER A 44 1.42 -13.91 1.20
CA SER A 44 1.18 -13.82 2.63
C SER A 44 1.90 -12.60 3.25
N ALA A 45 1.19 -11.84 4.08
CA ALA A 45 1.77 -10.68 4.75
C ALA A 45 2.94 -11.11 5.66
N PRO A 46 4.12 -10.48 5.51
CA PRO A 46 5.31 -10.87 6.25
C PRO A 46 5.17 -10.55 7.74
N GLN A 47 5.86 -11.30 8.58
CA GLN A 47 6.04 -10.97 9.99
C GLN A 47 7.31 -10.12 10.10
N VAL A 48 7.16 -8.84 10.43
CA VAL A 48 8.28 -7.89 10.47
C VAL A 48 8.47 -7.38 11.89
N ASN A 49 9.71 -7.35 12.37
CA ASN A 49 10.09 -6.61 13.56
C ASN A 49 10.64 -5.24 13.15
N SER A 50 9.99 -4.15 13.56
CA SER A 50 10.41 -2.79 13.17
C SER A 50 11.78 -2.40 13.71
N SER A 51 12.29 -3.02 14.79
CA SER A 51 13.63 -2.72 15.31
C SER A 51 14.75 -3.18 14.38
N ASP A 52 14.50 -4.21 13.57
CA ASP A 52 15.49 -4.85 12.72
C ASP A 52 15.28 -4.52 11.24
N TRP A 53 14.23 -3.73 10.94
CA TRP A 53 13.85 -3.32 9.60
C TRP A 53 14.60 -2.05 9.16
N SER A 54 14.93 -1.99 7.87
CA SER A 54 15.47 -0.78 7.25
C SER A 54 15.10 -0.69 5.77
N LEU A 55 14.82 0.52 5.31
CA LEU A 55 14.66 0.85 3.90
C LEU A 55 16.01 1.15 3.28
N HIS A 56 16.34 0.45 2.20
CA HIS A 56 17.55 0.69 1.42
C HIS A 56 17.18 1.51 0.18
N ILE A 57 17.88 2.61 -0.04
CA ILE A 57 17.72 3.48 -1.21
C ILE A 57 19.05 3.49 -1.96
N THR A 58 19.03 2.95 -3.18
CA THR A 58 20.20 2.75 -4.05
C THR A 58 19.87 3.15 -5.49
N GLY A 59 20.83 3.03 -6.41
CA GLY A 59 20.61 3.30 -7.84
C GLY A 59 21.13 4.68 -8.26
N GLU A 60 20.34 5.43 -9.05
CA GLU A 60 20.78 6.72 -9.61
C GLU A 60 20.65 7.89 -8.65
N ILE A 61 21.46 7.84 -7.60
CA ILE A 61 21.51 8.79 -6.49
C ILE A 61 22.96 9.15 -6.15
N ASN A 62 23.16 10.26 -5.46
CA ASN A 62 24.49 10.71 -5.03
C ASN A 62 24.91 10.06 -3.70
N ASN A 63 23.96 9.75 -2.83
CA ASN A 63 24.20 9.14 -1.53
C ASN A 63 23.28 7.94 -1.34
N GLU A 64 23.84 6.74 -1.24
CA GLU A 64 23.06 5.57 -0.79
C GLU A 64 22.59 5.78 0.64
N LEU A 65 21.32 5.48 0.89
CA LEU A 65 20.70 5.61 2.20
C LEU A 65 20.26 4.25 2.73
N LYS A 66 20.41 4.07 4.04
CA LYS A 66 19.81 2.99 4.80
C LYS A 66 19.07 3.60 5.97
N LEU A 67 17.76 3.74 5.84
CA LEU A 67 16.90 4.39 6.83
C LEU A 67 16.22 3.32 7.69
N SER A 68 16.40 3.38 9.01
CA SER A 68 15.63 2.55 9.93
C SER A 68 14.19 3.06 10.05
N TYR A 69 13.29 2.25 10.63
CA TYR A 69 11.93 2.69 10.94
C TYR A 69 11.93 3.96 11.80
N ASN A 70 12.80 4.01 12.82
CA ASN A 70 12.95 5.16 13.71
C ASN A 70 13.55 6.40 13.03
N ASP A 71 14.28 6.25 11.93
CA ASP A 71 14.77 7.39 11.17
C ASP A 71 13.62 8.05 10.42
N LEU A 72 12.75 7.24 9.78
CA LEU A 72 11.56 7.73 9.08
C LEU A 72 10.59 8.47 10.02
N LEU A 73 10.36 7.94 11.23
CA LEU A 73 9.49 8.59 12.23
C LEU A 73 10.01 9.96 12.72
N LYS A 74 11.27 10.31 12.46
CA LYS A 74 11.85 11.61 12.83
C LYS A 74 11.91 12.58 11.67
N MET A 75 11.61 12.13 10.45
CA MET A 75 11.57 12.99 9.27
C MET A 75 10.28 13.82 9.27
N PRO A 76 10.26 14.96 8.55
CA PRO A 76 9.02 15.70 8.34
C PRO A 76 7.96 14.81 7.67
N ASP A 77 6.77 14.79 8.24
CA ASP A 77 5.66 13.96 7.82
C ASP A 77 4.37 14.77 7.69
N HIS A 78 3.42 14.23 6.93
CA HIS A 78 2.09 14.81 6.81
C HIS A 78 1.03 13.73 6.55
N GLU A 79 -0.22 14.19 6.58
CA GLU A 79 -1.39 13.34 6.47
C GLU A 79 -2.14 13.57 5.16
N VAL A 80 -2.62 12.48 4.56
CA VAL A 80 -3.39 12.49 3.32
C VAL A 80 -4.62 11.60 3.49
N VAL A 81 -5.81 12.18 3.40
CA VAL A 81 -7.05 11.40 3.27
C VAL A 81 -7.21 11.01 1.81
N SER A 82 -7.29 9.72 1.52
CA SER A 82 -7.49 9.29 0.14
C SER A 82 -8.16 7.92 0.05
N LEU A 83 -8.86 7.74 -1.07
CA LEU A 83 -9.57 6.51 -1.44
C LEU A 83 -8.58 5.54 -2.09
N MET A 84 -8.56 4.31 -1.58
CA MET A 84 -7.88 3.18 -2.20
C MET A 84 -8.93 2.33 -2.90
N GLU A 85 -8.74 2.06 -4.19
CA GLU A 85 -9.57 1.14 -4.96
C GLU A 85 -8.68 0.11 -5.66
N CYS A 86 -9.07 -1.15 -5.61
CA CYS A 86 -8.42 -2.19 -6.39
C CYS A 86 -8.80 -2.04 -7.87
N ALA A 87 -7.82 -2.13 -8.78
CA ALA A 87 -8.10 -2.22 -10.22
C ALA A 87 -9.03 -3.40 -10.61
N GLY A 88 -9.17 -4.38 -9.72
CA GLY A 88 -10.10 -5.50 -9.88
C GLY A 88 -11.49 -5.28 -9.29
N ASN A 89 -11.79 -4.11 -8.72
CA ASN A 89 -13.11 -3.82 -8.18
C ASN A 89 -14.18 -4.03 -9.27
N SER A 90 -15.33 -4.59 -8.91
CA SER A 90 -16.41 -4.98 -9.83
C SER A 90 -16.05 -6.06 -10.87
N ARG A 91 -14.93 -6.79 -10.75
CA ARG A 91 -14.53 -7.82 -11.74
C ARG A 91 -15.62 -8.86 -11.98
N SER A 92 -16.37 -9.24 -10.95
CA SER A 92 -17.46 -10.23 -11.04
C SER A 92 -18.58 -9.82 -12.01
N THR A 93 -18.69 -8.54 -12.38
CA THR A 93 -19.70 -8.04 -13.32
C THR A 93 -19.21 -7.96 -14.76
N MET A 94 -17.93 -8.25 -15.03
CA MET A 94 -17.35 -8.15 -16.38
C MET A 94 -17.94 -9.17 -17.36
N GLN A 95 -18.11 -8.73 -18.61
CA GLN A 95 -18.59 -9.54 -19.73
C GLN A 95 -17.68 -9.34 -20.96
N PRO A 96 -16.98 -10.38 -21.45
CA PRO A 96 -16.92 -11.75 -20.89
C PRO A 96 -16.24 -11.81 -19.52
N PRO A 97 -16.44 -12.88 -18.73
CA PRO A 97 -15.75 -13.06 -17.44
C PRO A 97 -14.23 -12.96 -17.58
N ALA A 98 -13.60 -12.18 -16.71
CA ALA A 98 -12.16 -11.97 -16.68
C ALA A 98 -11.49 -12.81 -15.57
N GLU A 99 -10.24 -13.21 -15.79
CA GLU A 99 -9.45 -13.95 -14.82
C GLU A 99 -9.09 -13.12 -13.58
N GLY A 100 -8.83 -13.82 -12.46
CA GLY A 100 -8.44 -13.24 -11.17
C GLY A 100 -9.52 -13.35 -10.08
N ILE A 101 -9.26 -12.73 -8.93
CA ILE A 101 -10.20 -12.68 -7.81
C ILE A 101 -11.49 -11.98 -8.26
N GLN A 102 -12.62 -12.65 -8.07
CA GLN A 102 -13.93 -12.18 -8.51
C GLN A 102 -14.52 -11.21 -7.48
N TRP A 103 -13.96 -10.01 -7.43
CA TRP A 103 -14.47 -8.94 -6.57
C TRP A 103 -15.89 -8.54 -6.95
N ASP A 104 -16.72 -8.35 -5.93
CA ASP A 104 -17.92 -7.52 -6.00
C ASP A 104 -17.51 -6.03 -6.05
N ASN A 105 -18.30 -5.14 -5.46
CA ASN A 105 -18.00 -3.69 -5.44
C ASN A 105 -17.31 -3.26 -4.13
N GLY A 106 -16.85 -4.21 -3.31
CA GLY A 106 -16.27 -3.98 -1.98
C GLY A 106 -14.75 -3.79 -1.96
N ALA A 107 -14.08 -3.76 -3.12
CA ALA A 107 -12.62 -3.62 -3.19
C ALA A 107 -12.18 -2.15 -3.13
N VAL A 108 -12.76 -1.40 -2.20
CA VAL A 108 -12.59 0.06 -2.05
C VAL A 108 -12.70 0.45 -0.58
N SER A 109 -11.90 1.41 -0.14
CA SER A 109 -11.96 1.99 1.22
C SER A 109 -11.29 3.36 1.26
N VAL A 110 -11.66 4.21 2.23
CA VAL A 110 -11.06 5.54 2.43
C VAL A 110 -10.30 5.53 3.74
N SER A 111 -9.07 6.06 3.74
CA SER A 111 -8.24 6.13 4.94
C SER A 111 -7.47 7.44 5.01
N LEU A 112 -7.13 7.84 6.24
CA LEU A 112 -6.14 8.85 6.53
C LEU A 112 -4.76 8.17 6.60
N TRP A 113 -3.86 8.52 5.70
CA TRP A 113 -2.50 7.98 5.66
C TRP A 113 -1.53 9.02 6.20
N ARG A 114 -0.58 8.59 7.03
CA ARG A 114 0.47 9.46 7.52
C ARG A 114 1.85 8.85 7.29
N GLY A 115 2.77 9.69 6.83
CA GLY A 115 4.10 9.25 6.46
C GLY A 115 5.01 10.36 5.98
N VAL A 116 6.24 9.97 5.61
CA VAL A 116 7.23 10.85 4.99
C VAL A 116 6.97 10.92 3.49
N SER A 117 7.03 12.11 2.89
CA SER A 117 6.98 12.21 1.44
C SER A 117 8.16 11.45 0.80
N VAL A 118 7.88 10.66 -0.24
CA VAL A 118 8.93 10.01 -1.04
C VAL A 118 9.87 11.05 -1.63
N LYS A 119 9.36 12.22 -2.01
CA LYS A 119 10.17 13.34 -2.50
C LYS A 119 11.25 13.74 -1.49
N THR A 120 10.91 13.88 -0.21
CA THR A 120 11.88 14.23 0.84
C THR A 120 13.01 13.20 0.94
N VAL A 121 12.69 11.91 0.85
CA VAL A 121 13.70 10.84 0.88
C VAL A 121 14.58 10.88 -0.38
N LEU A 122 13.99 11.11 -1.55
CA LEU A 122 14.72 11.21 -2.82
C LEU A 122 15.64 12.45 -2.88
N GLU A 123 15.19 13.57 -2.32
CA GLU A 123 16.01 14.79 -2.17
C GLU A 123 17.19 14.55 -1.24
N GLN A 124 16.97 13.86 -0.11
CA GLN A 124 18.04 13.49 0.81
C GLN A 124 19.06 12.52 0.17
N ALA A 125 18.60 11.57 -0.64
CA ALA A 125 19.47 10.67 -1.41
C ALA A 125 20.24 11.42 -2.52
N GLY A 126 19.73 12.57 -2.95
CA GLY A 126 20.27 13.36 -4.05
C GLY A 126 20.12 12.62 -5.37
N VAL A 127 18.88 12.34 -5.79
CA VAL A 127 18.56 11.74 -7.10
C VAL A 127 19.24 12.49 -8.24
N LYS A 128 19.85 11.73 -9.15
CA LYS A 128 20.52 12.30 -10.34
C LYS A 128 19.51 12.60 -11.45
N PRO A 129 19.77 13.59 -12.32
CA PRO A 129 18.89 13.93 -13.44
C PRO A 129 18.66 12.80 -14.46
N SER A 130 19.50 11.76 -14.46
CA SER A 130 19.36 10.56 -15.29
C SER A 130 18.30 9.58 -14.80
N ALA A 131 17.79 9.71 -13.57
CA ALA A 131 16.77 8.83 -13.02
C ALA A 131 15.40 9.08 -13.68
N THR A 132 14.76 8.02 -14.16
CA THR A 132 13.44 8.09 -14.82
C THR A 132 12.32 7.54 -13.95
N ASP A 133 12.60 6.48 -13.21
CA ASP A 133 11.65 5.71 -12.42
C ASP A 133 12.29 5.30 -11.10
N VAL A 134 11.46 5.09 -10.09
CA VAL A 134 11.85 4.40 -8.86
C VAL A 134 11.16 3.06 -8.81
N PHE A 135 11.96 2.02 -8.56
CA PHE A 135 11.50 0.66 -8.35
C PHE A 135 11.36 0.40 -6.85
N PHE A 136 10.16 -0.01 -6.44
CA PHE A 136 9.81 -0.35 -5.07
C PHE A 136 9.65 -1.86 -4.96
N GLU A 137 10.37 -2.46 -4.03
CA GLU A 137 10.31 -3.89 -3.74
C GLU A 137 9.80 -4.09 -2.31
N GLY A 138 8.74 -4.91 -2.18
CA GLY A 138 8.18 -5.34 -0.91
C GLY A 138 8.95 -6.50 -0.30
N ILE A 139 8.67 -6.80 0.96
CA ILE A 139 9.23 -7.97 1.67
C ILE A 139 8.40 -9.22 1.38
N ASP A 140 7.13 -9.04 1.02
CA ASP A 140 6.23 -10.13 0.67
C ASP A 140 6.69 -10.81 -0.62
N SER A 141 6.71 -12.14 -0.58
CA SER A 141 7.29 -12.95 -1.64
C SER A 141 6.56 -14.26 -1.81
N GLY A 142 6.65 -14.82 -3.01
CA GLY A 142 6.08 -16.11 -3.32
C GLY A 142 6.42 -16.56 -4.72
N THR A 143 5.76 -17.61 -5.17
CA THR A 143 5.93 -18.15 -6.51
C THR A 143 4.93 -17.47 -7.45
N GLU A 144 5.43 -16.82 -8.49
CA GLU A 144 4.58 -16.21 -9.51
C GLU A 144 3.92 -17.33 -10.35
N PRO A 145 2.58 -17.33 -10.50
CA PRO A 145 1.86 -18.46 -11.08
C PRO A 145 2.23 -18.81 -12.53
N HIS A 146 2.60 -17.84 -13.38
CA HIS A 146 2.81 -18.07 -14.81
C HIS A 146 4.24 -18.56 -15.12
N SER A 147 5.23 -17.96 -14.47
CA SER A 147 6.66 -18.22 -14.66
C SER A 147 7.18 -19.29 -13.71
N GLY A 148 6.49 -19.57 -12.61
CA GLY A 148 6.95 -20.46 -11.54
C GLY A 148 8.17 -19.92 -10.77
N SER A 149 8.55 -18.67 -11.00
CA SER A 149 9.72 -18.05 -10.37
C SER A 149 9.36 -17.53 -8.98
N LYS A 150 10.31 -17.62 -8.04
CA LYS A 150 10.17 -16.94 -6.75
C LYS A 150 10.55 -15.47 -6.91
N LEU A 151 9.68 -14.57 -6.48
CA LEU A 151 9.90 -13.14 -6.53
C LEU A 151 9.28 -12.43 -5.32
N ASN A 152 9.79 -11.24 -5.03
CA ASN A 152 9.16 -10.29 -4.14
C ASN A 152 8.12 -9.49 -4.92
N TYR A 153 7.04 -9.06 -4.28
CA TYR A 153 6.12 -8.13 -4.92
C TYR A 153 6.85 -6.80 -5.17
N ALA A 154 6.74 -6.27 -6.39
CA ALA A 154 7.41 -5.05 -6.74
C ALA A 154 6.61 -4.26 -7.78
N MET A 155 6.83 -2.95 -7.80
CA MET A 155 6.26 -2.03 -8.78
C MET A 155 7.21 -0.86 -9.02
N SER A 156 7.03 -0.15 -10.13
CA SER A 156 7.75 1.09 -10.39
C SER A 156 6.79 2.25 -10.57
N LEU A 157 7.26 3.45 -10.21
CA LEU A 157 6.58 4.70 -10.52
C LEU A 157 7.54 5.66 -11.23
N PRO A 158 7.06 6.42 -12.23
CA PRO A 158 7.85 7.46 -12.86
C PRO A 158 8.13 8.58 -11.85
N MET A 159 9.29 9.23 -11.98
CA MET A 159 9.72 10.30 -11.09
C MET A 159 8.66 11.39 -10.91
N GLU A 160 7.91 11.74 -11.98
CA GLU A 160 6.84 12.74 -11.94
C GLU A 160 5.80 12.49 -10.84
N LYS A 161 5.37 11.23 -10.65
CA LYS A 161 4.41 10.87 -9.60
C LYS A 161 5.00 10.98 -8.20
N LEU A 162 6.30 10.79 -8.07
CA LEU A 162 7.02 10.80 -6.80
C LEU A 162 7.35 12.21 -6.32
N LEU A 163 7.26 13.20 -7.20
CA LEU A 163 7.42 14.62 -6.85
C LEU A 163 6.17 15.24 -6.22
N ASN A 164 5.03 14.54 -6.26
CA ASN A 164 3.87 14.94 -5.48
C ASN A 164 4.17 14.70 -4.00
N GLU A 165 3.97 15.73 -3.17
CA GLU A 165 4.16 15.64 -1.72
C GLU A 165 3.29 14.51 -1.13
N ASP A 166 2.09 14.29 -1.66
CA ASP A 166 1.12 13.29 -1.19
C ASP A 166 1.48 11.84 -1.57
N THR A 167 2.61 11.63 -2.26
CA THR A 167 3.21 10.31 -2.42
C THR A 167 4.07 9.99 -1.20
N LEU A 168 3.59 9.08 -0.35
CA LEU A 168 4.14 8.82 0.98
C LEU A 168 4.82 7.45 1.09
N LEU A 169 5.84 7.40 1.95
CA LEU A 169 6.18 6.21 2.71
C LEU A 169 5.37 6.25 4.01
N ALA A 170 4.17 5.68 3.96
CA ALA A 170 3.24 5.68 5.08
C ALA A 170 3.65 4.67 6.16
N TYR A 171 3.58 5.07 7.43
CA TYR A 171 3.74 4.21 8.62
C TYR A 171 2.51 4.20 9.53
N GLU A 172 1.54 5.07 9.27
CA GLU A 172 0.31 5.22 10.03
C GLU A 172 -0.91 5.22 9.11
N MET A 173 -2.00 4.63 9.59
CA MET A 173 -3.29 4.52 8.93
C MET A 173 -4.39 4.78 9.96
N ASN A 174 -5.20 5.80 9.72
CA ASN A 174 -6.28 6.26 10.60
C ASN A 174 -5.83 6.63 12.02
N GLY A 175 -4.59 7.10 12.16
CA GLY A 175 -4.00 7.51 13.45
C GLY A 175 -3.36 6.36 14.23
N ASP A 176 -3.46 5.13 13.75
CA ASP A 176 -2.79 3.96 14.31
C ASP A 176 -1.58 3.57 13.48
N THR A 177 -0.62 2.89 14.12
CA THR A 177 0.46 2.20 13.40
C THR A 177 -0.14 1.26 12.36
N LEU A 178 0.48 1.18 11.18
CA LEU A 178 -0.02 0.33 10.10
C LEU A 178 -0.33 -1.09 10.59
N PRO A 179 -1.54 -1.61 10.33
CA PRO A 179 -1.83 -3.02 10.53
C PRO A 179 -0.96 -3.89 9.61
N LYS A 180 -0.70 -5.13 10.04
CA LYS A 180 0.13 -6.09 9.30
C LYS A 180 -0.33 -6.27 7.85
N ASP A 181 -1.62 -6.51 7.64
CA ASP A 181 -2.19 -6.75 6.31
C ASP A 181 -2.29 -5.49 5.45
N HIS A 182 -1.96 -4.32 6.02
CA HIS A 182 -1.87 -3.05 5.32
C HIS A 182 -0.43 -2.54 5.15
N GLY A 183 0.58 -3.38 5.41
CA GLY A 183 1.96 -3.12 5.02
C GLY A 183 2.86 -2.63 6.15
N PHE A 184 2.59 -3.01 7.40
CA PHE A 184 3.54 -2.77 8.49
C PHE A 184 4.97 -3.26 8.13
N PRO A 185 6.03 -2.48 8.39
CA PRO A 185 6.04 -1.20 9.11
C PRO A 185 5.90 0.05 8.20
N ILE A 186 6.14 -0.10 6.90
CA ILE A 186 6.08 0.98 5.92
C ILE A 186 5.45 0.46 4.64
N ARG A 187 4.52 1.22 4.06
CA ARG A 187 4.02 1.00 2.70
C ARG A 187 4.26 2.23 1.81
N LEU A 188 4.39 1.99 0.52
CA LEU A 188 4.18 3.05 -0.46
C LEU A 188 2.70 3.39 -0.52
N TRP A 189 2.39 4.68 -0.44
CA TRP A 189 1.07 5.25 -0.68
C TRP A 189 1.17 6.33 -1.76
N TYR A 190 0.30 6.26 -2.75
CA TYR A 190 0.22 7.24 -3.83
C TYR A 190 -1.18 7.22 -4.41
N GLN A 191 -1.66 8.36 -4.86
CA GLN A 191 -2.95 8.44 -5.51
C GLN A 191 -2.85 7.94 -6.96
N VAL A 192 -3.67 6.96 -7.31
CA VAL A 192 -3.80 6.48 -8.69
C VAL A 192 -4.81 7.36 -9.41
N GLY A 193 -4.36 8.23 -10.33
CA GLY A 193 -5.22 8.83 -11.36
C GLY A 193 -5.87 10.20 -11.06
N THR A 194 -5.09 11.24 -10.80
CA THR A 194 -5.60 12.64 -10.77
C THR A 194 -5.41 13.42 -12.07
N GLU A 195 -4.87 12.80 -13.11
CA GLU A 195 -4.77 13.40 -14.45
C GLU A 195 -6.01 13.08 -15.27
N TRP A 196 -7.16 13.61 -14.81
CA TRP A 196 -8.21 13.97 -15.75
C TRP A 196 -7.77 15.29 -16.38
N PRO A 197 -7.30 15.31 -17.65
CA PRO A 197 -7.13 16.59 -18.33
C PRO A 197 -8.49 17.29 -18.31
N GLN A 198 -8.52 18.49 -17.72
CA GLN A 198 -9.55 19.48 -18.02
C GLN A 198 -9.38 19.90 -19.48
#